data_AF-A0A645CTG7-F1
#
_entry.id   AF-A0A645CTG7-F1
#
_cell.length_a   1.000
_cell.length_b   1.000
_cell.length_c   1.000
_cell.angle_alpha   90.00
_cell.angle_beta   90.00
_cell.angle_gamma   90.00
#
_symmetry.space_group_name_H-M   'P 1'
#
loop_
_entity.id
_entity.type
_entity.pdbx_description
1 polymer ?
#
loop_
_entity_poly.entity_id
_entity_poly.type
_entity_poly.pdbx_seq_one_letter_code
_entity_poly.pdbx_strand_id
1 'polypeptide(L)' 'MIVVNAANKPDSGFEGDNNTISIITRDEKVINYDAMSKEKCAYAILNKIADFVC' A
#
# COMPACT_ATOMS: atom_id res chain seq x y z
N MET A 1 6.60 -7.37 -6.93
CA MET A 1 5.53 -6.67 -6.20
C MET A 1 5.64 -5.21 -6.54
N ILE A 2 4.52 -4.55 -6.85
CA ILE A 2 4.45 -3.11 -7.12
C ILE A 2 3.50 -2.50 -6.08
N VAL A 3 3.92 -1.42 -5.44
CA VAL A 3 3.08 -0.65 -4.52
C VAL A 3 2.63 0.62 -5.24
N VAL A 4 1.32 0.80 -5.36
CA VAL A 4 0.71 1.94 -6.05
C VAL A 4 0.01 2.81 -5.01
N ASN A 5 0.23 4.12 -5.05
CA ASN A 5 -0.50 5.07 -4.23
C ASN A 5 -1.65 5.70 -5.03
N ALA A 6 -2.86 5.72 -4.47
CA ALA A 6 -3.99 6.46 -4.99
C ALA A 6 -3.88 7.95 -4.59
N ALA A 7 -2.86 8.63 -5.14
CA ALA A 7 -2.53 10.02 -4.81
C ALA A 7 -3.65 11.04 -5.13
N ASN A 8 -4.65 10.63 -5.91
CA ASN A 8 -5.80 11.43 -6.30
C ASN A 8 -7.01 11.29 -5.35
N LYS A 9 -6.92 10.46 -4.30
CA LYS A 9 -7.97 10.35 -3.28
C LYS A 9 -7.78 11.42 -2.20
N PRO A 10 -8.86 11.92 -1.57
CA PRO A 10 -8.76 12.79 -0.40
C PRO A 10 -7.85 12.16 0.66
N ASP A 11 -7.00 12.96 1.29
CA ASP A 11 -6.12 12.49 2.37
C ASP A 11 -5.14 11.36 1.95
N SER A 12 -4.81 11.24 0.67
CA SER A 12 -3.97 10.14 0.13
C SER A 12 -2.78 10.61 -0.73
N GLY A 13 -2.50 11.91 -0.72
CA GLY A 13 -1.41 12.52 -1.49
C GLY A 13 -0.06 12.44 -0.77
N PHE A 14 1.03 12.71 -1.52
CA PHE A 14 2.40 12.68 -0.98
C PHE A 14 2.64 13.67 0.18
N GLU A 15 1.79 14.70 0.28
CA GLU A 15 1.85 15.75 1.31
C GLU A 15 0.89 15.50 2.49
N GLY A 16 -0.04 14.54 2.41
CA GLY A 16 -1.00 14.24 3.47
C GLY A 16 -0.43 13.28 4.53
N ASP A 17 -1.06 13.18 5.71
CA ASP A 17 -0.62 12.27 6.77
C ASP A 17 -0.94 10.80 6.49
N ASN A 18 -1.95 10.57 5.65
CA ASN A 18 -2.42 9.26 5.22
C ASN A 18 -2.07 8.97 3.75
N ASN A 19 -2.01 7.69 3.42
CA ASN A 19 -1.88 7.16 2.07
C ASN A 19 -2.94 6.08 1.85
N THR A 20 -3.42 5.97 0.61
CA THR A 20 -4.27 4.86 0.17
C THR A 20 -3.48 4.05 -0.84
N ILE A 21 -3.07 2.83 -0.48
CA ILE A 21 -2.21 2.02 -1.34
C ILE A 21 -2.91 0.78 -1.88
N SER A 22 -2.45 0.32 -3.05
CA SER A 22 -2.74 -1.01 -3.58
C SER A 22 -1.43 -1.75 -3.82
N ILE A 23 -1.42 -3.05 -3.53
CA ILE A 23 -0.29 -3.92 -3.83
C ILE A 23 -0.66 -4.81 -5.01
N ILE A 24 0.14 -4.73 -6.08
CA ILE A 24 0.03 -5.59 -7.25
C ILE A 24 1.13 -6.66 -7.16
N THR A 25 0.72 -7.92 -7.12
CA THR A 25 1.61 -9.08 -6.99
C THR A 25 1.99 -9.63 -8.37
N ARG A 26 2.92 -10.60 -8.41
CA ARG A 26 3.39 -11.20 -9.69
C ARG A 26 2.30 -12.01 -10.39
N ASP A 27 1.40 -12.60 -9.62
CA ASP A 27 0.21 -13.34 -10.05
C ASP A 27 -0.97 -12.42 -10.42
N GLU A 28 -0.69 -11.14 -10.71
CA GLU A 28 -1.69 -10.13 -11.12
C GLU A 28 -2.79 -9.85 -10.09
N LYS A 29 -2.65 -10.36 -8.87
CA LYS A 29 -3.59 -10.08 -7.78
C LYS A 29 -3.39 -8.66 -7.28
N VAL A 30 -4.50 -7.95 -7.13
CA VAL A 30 -4.55 -6.60 -6.56
C VAL A 30 -5.12 -6.67 -5.15
N ILE A 31 -4.35 -6.21 -4.17
CA ILE A 31 -4.77 -6.08 -2.78
C ILE A 31 -4.95 -4.59 -2.50
N ASN A 32 -6.18 -4.19 -2.22
CA ASN A 32 -6.50 -2.80 -1.91
C ASN A 32 -6.53 -2.59 -0.40
N TYR A 33 -5.99 -1.46 0.03
CA TYR A 33 -6.04 -1.01 1.41
C TYR A 33 -6.83 0.29 1.51
N ASP A 34 -7.48 0.50 2.65
CA ASP A 34 -8.13 1.77 2.97
C ASP A 34 -7.09 2.87 3.26
N ALA A 35 -7.55 4.12 3.31
CA ALA A 35 -6.70 5.24 3.73
C ALA A 35 -6.16 5.00 5.14
N MET A 36 -4.85 5.04 5.28
CA MET A 36 -4.15 4.75 6.53
C MET A 36 -2.90 5.60 6.68
N SER A 37 -2.38 5.72 7.90
CA SER A 37 -1.13 6.45 8.12
C SER A 37 0.02 5.84 7.33
N LYS A 38 1.01 6.67 6.96
CA LYS A 38 2.22 6.23 6.27
C LYS A 38 2.92 5.06 6.98
N GLU A 39 2.91 5.06 8.31
CA GLU A 39 3.47 3.98 9.12
C GLU A 39 2.70 2.66 8.93
N LYS A 40 1.36 2.70 8.96
CA LYS A 40 0.53 1.51 8.70
C LYS A 40 0.73 0.98 7.28
N CYS A 41 0.89 1.87 6.28
CA CYS A 41 1.26 1.45 4.93
C CYS A 41 2.59 0.70 4.93
N ALA A 42 3.61 1.20 5.64
CA ALA A 42 4.92 0.57 5.71
C ALA A 42 4.84 -0.85 6.30
N TYR A 43 4.09 -1.04 7.39
CA TYR A 43 3.87 -2.37 7.96
C TYR A 43 3.10 -3.30 7.02
N ALA A 44 2.06 -2.81 6.34
CA ALA A 44 1.32 -3.60 5.36
C ALA A 44 2.22 -4.10 4.22
N ILE A 45 3.08 -3.21 3.70
CA ILE A 45 4.06 -3.54 2.66
C ILE A 45 5.07 -4.56 3.18
N LEU A 46 5.64 -4.35 4.38
CA LEU A 46 6.64 -5.23 4.97
C LEU A 46 6.09 -6.64 5.24
N ASN A 47 4.89 -6.73 5.82
CA ASN A 47 4.23 -8.00 6.08
C ASN A 47 3.97 -8.76 4.77
N LYS A 48 3.56 -8.06 3.72
CA LYS A 48 3.34 -8.71 2.41
C LYS A 48 4.64 -9.20 1.78
N ILE A 49 5.75 -8.49 1.97
CA ILE A 49 7.07 -8.96 1.54
C ILE A 49 7.46 -10.23 2.31
N ALA A 50 7.24 -10.26 3.62
CA ALA A 50 7.53 -11.42 4.46
C ALA A 50 6.76 -12.68 4.00
N ASP A 51 5.47 -12.54 3.65
CA ASP A 51 4.65 -13.62 3.09
C ASP A 51 5.22 -14.23 1.79
N PHE A 52 6.12 -13.53 1.07
CA PHE A 52 6.73 -14.04 -0.15
C PHE A 52 8.08 -14.73 0.08
N VAL A 53 8.66 -14.58 1.26
CA VAL A 53 10.00 -15.09 1.59
C VAL A 53 9.95 -16.30 2.53
N CYS A 54 8.89 -16.39 3.35
CA CYS A 54 8.62 -17.51 4.27
C CYS A 54 7.56 -18.45 3.70
#